data_AF-A0AAW8G0I1-F1
#
_entry.id   AF-A0AAW8G0I1-F1
#
_cell.length_a   1.000
_cell.length_b   1.000
_cell.length_c   1.000
_cell.angle_alpha   90.00
_cell.angle_beta   90.00
_cell.angle_gamma   90.00
#
_symmetry.space_group_name_H-M   'P 1'
#
loop_
_entity.id
_entity.type
_entity.pdbx_description
1 polymer ?
#
loop_
_entity_poly.entity_id
_entity_poly.type
_entity_poly.pdbx_seq_one_letter_code
_entity_poly.pdbx_strand_id
1 'polypeptide(L)'
;MDSKDVLKLYMQCFSEHLREIRKEKYNSMDAVAQNSVFDSSNYNKYENGKGNPTIETILKMASAFKIPPKELFDFEFDIEKYKIEE
;
A
#
# COMPACT_ATOMS: atom_id res chain seq x y z
N MET A 1 -11.45 16.70 -11.01
CA MET A 1 -11.78 15.77 -9.89
C MET A 1 -11.16 16.40 -8.67
N ASP A 2 -11.78 16.36 -7.49
CA ASP A 2 -11.13 16.99 -6.36
C ASP A 2 -9.86 16.20 -5.96
N SER A 3 -8.94 16.88 -5.27
CA SER A 3 -7.67 16.29 -4.81
C SER A 3 -7.88 15.01 -3.96
N LYS A 4 -9.01 14.87 -3.27
CA LYS A 4 -9.29 13.73 -2.40
C LYS A 4 -9.71 12.50 -3.20
N ASP A 5 -10.46 12.68 -4.27
CA ASP A 5 -10.87 11.59 -5.15
C ASP A 5 -9.66 10.99 -5.88
N VAL A 6 -8.73 11.83 -6.36
CA VAL A 6 -7.48 11.36 -6.98
C VAL A 6 -6.63 10.58 -5.98
N LEU A 7 -6.48 11.10 -4.75
CA LEU A 7 -5.80 10.39 -3.68
C LEU A 7 -6.46 9.03 -3.40
N LYS A 8 -7.79 8.97 -3.37
CA LYS A 8 -8.52 7.72 -3.14
C LYS A 8 -8.25 6.69 -4.25
N LEU A 9 -8.25 7.11 -5.52
CA LEU A 9 -7.91 6.25 -6.65
C LEU A 9 -6.47 5.73 -6.54
N TYR A 10 -5.52 6.61 -6.25
CA TYR A 10 -4.12 6.23 -6.06
C TYR A 10 -3.96 5.21 -4.92
N MET A 11 -4.63 5.44 -3.79
CA MET A 11 -4.62 4.52 -2.65
C MET A 11 -5.24 3.16 -2.98
N GLN A 12 -6.22 3.09 -3.88
CA GLN A 12 -6.76 1.82 -4.36
C GLN A 12 -5.70 1.05 -5.16
N CYS A 13 -5.07 1.69 -6.15
CA CYS A 13 -3.98 1.07 -6.93
C CYS A 13 -2.83 0.60 -6.04
N PHE A 14 -2.40 1.43 -5.08
CA PHE A 14 -1.40 1.05 -4.09
C PHE A 14 -1.83 -0.18 -3.27
N SER A 15 -3.09 -0.22 -2.81
CA SER A 15 -3.58 -1.33 -1.99
C SER A 15 -3.67 -2.65 -2.73
N GLU A 16 -4.03 -2.60 -4.02
CA GLU A 16 -4.06 -3.77 -4.90
C GLU A 16 -2.65 -4.31 -5.11
N HIS A 17 -1.69 -3.43 -5.44
CA HIS A 17 -0.29 -3.80 -5.61
C HIS A 17 0.33 -4.38 -4.32
N LEU A 18 0.07 -3.73 -3.18
CA LEU A 18 0.51 -4.20 -1.87
C LEU A 18 -0.01 -5.63 -1.58
N ARG A 19 -1.25 -5.93 -1.98
CA ARG A 19 -1.84 -7.26 -1.82
C ARG A 19 -1.13 -8.31 -2.69
N GLU A 20 -0.70 -7.96 -3.88
CA GLU A 20 0.08 -8.86 -4.74
C GLU A 20 1.47 -9.12 -4.15
N ILE A 21 2.19 -8.08 -3.72
CA ILE A 21 3.45 -8.23 -2.97
C ILE A 21 3.26 -9.13 -1.76
N ARG A 22 2.18 -8.94 -0.99
CA ARG A 22 1.89 -9.80 0.14
C ARG A 22 1.75 -11.24 -0.32
N LYS A 23 0.94 -11.55 -1.33
CA LYS A 23 0.73 -12.94 -1.79
C LYS A 23 2.03 -13.61 -2.21
N GLU A 24 2.99 -12.87 -2.74
CA GLU A 24 4.32 -13.39 -3.10
C GLU A 24 5.20 -13.70 -1.88
N LYS A 25 5.09 -12.93 -0.80
CA LYS A 25 5.95 -13.06 0.39
C LYS A 25 5.33 -13.87 1.53
N TYR A 26 4.02 -13.71 1.72
CA TYR A 26 3.25 -14.25 2.83
C TYR A 26 1.86 -14.71 2.37
N ASN A 27 1.55 -15.99 2.61
CA ASN A 27 0.32 -16.61 2.13
C ASN A 27 -0.98 -15.97 2.71
N SER A 28 -0.91 -15.35 3.89
CA SER A 28 -2.05 -14.69 4.55
C SER A 28 -1.67 -13.37 5.22
N MET A 29 -2.66 -12.56 5.60
CA MET A 29 -2.43 -11.37 6.44
C MET A 29 -1.93 -11.74 7.84
N ASP A 30 -2.38 -12.87 8.39
CA ASP A 30 -1.87 -13.36 9.68
C ASP A 30 -0.39 -13.75 9.60
N ALA A 31 0.06 -14.26 8.45
CA ALA A 31 1.47 -14.50 8.22
C ALA A 31 2.27 -13.17 8.18
N VAL A 32 1.70 -12.08 7.66
CA VAL A 32 2.31 -10.75 7.78
C VAL A 32 2.45 -10.37 9.25
N ALA A 33 1.42 -10.56 10.06
CA ALA A 33 1.45 -10.18 11.47
C ALA A 33 2.43 -11.01 12.30
N GLN A 34 2.57 -12.30 11.98
CA GLN A 34 3.53 -13.18 12.64
C GLN A 34 4.99 -12.88 12.27
N ASN A 35 5.23 -12.35 11.07
CA ASN A 35 6.57 -12.16 10.53
C ASN A 35 7.00 -10.68 10.44
N SER A 36 6.21 -9.76 10.98
CA SER A 36 6.49 -8.33 10.93
C SER A 36 6.04 -7.59 12.19
N VAL A 37 6.32 -6.29 12.22
CA VAL A 37 5.90 -5.39 13.31
C VAL A 37 4.43 -4.93 13.20
N PHE A 38 3.69 -5.41 12.20
CA PHE A 38 2.29 -5.01 12.00
C PHE A 38 1.33 -5.99 12.66
N ASP A 39 0.29 -5.49 13.33
CA ASP A 39 -0.86 -6.33 13.69
C ASP A 39 -1.76 -6.56 12.45
N SER A 40 -2.42 -7.73 12.36
CA SER A 40 -3.29 -8.08 11.23
C SER A 40 -4.35 -7.00 10.94
N SER A 41 -4.96 -6.43 11.98
CA SER A 41 -5.97 -5.38 11.86
C SER A 41 -5.40 -4.07 11.31
N ASN A 42 -4.22 -3.68 11.79
CA ASN A 42 -3.52 -2.49 11.34
C ASN A 42 -3.04 -2.61 9.90
N TYR A 43 -2.61 -3.80 9.49
CA TYR A 43 -2.17 -4.07 8.13
C TYR A 43 -3.36 -4.12 7.15
N ASN A 44 -4.47 -4.76 7.54
CA ASN A 44 -5.66 -4.94 6.72
C ASN A 44 -6.23 -3.62 6.16
N LYS A 45 -6.15 -2.50 6.89
CA LYS A 45 -6.63 -1.20 6.39
C LYS A 45 -5.88 -0.72 5.15
N TYR A 46 -4.60 -1.08 5.02
CA TYR A 46 -3.76 -0.69 3.87
C TYR A 46 -4.08 -1.54 2.64
N GLU A 47 -4.32 -2.84 2.79
CA GLU A 47 -4.77 -3.70 1.68
C GLU A 47 -6.21 -3.40 1.21
N ASN A 48 -6.99 -2.65 1.98
CA ASN A 48 -8.33 -2.20 1.58
C ASN A 48 -8.37 -0.74 1.08
N GLY A 49 -7.21 -0.08 0.93
CA GLY A 49 -7.13 1.32 0.48
C GLY A 49 -7.77 2.33 1.45
N LYS A 50 -7.99 1.93 2.72
CA LYS A 50 -8.67 2.76 3.74
C LYS A 50 -7.72 3.60 4.59
N GLY A 51 -6.42 3.56 4.31
CA GLY A 51 -5.42 4.31 5.06
C GLY A 51 -4.48 5.07 4.13
N ASN A 52 -3.93 6.18 4.62
CA ASN A 52 -2.81 6.87 4.01
C ASN A 52 -1.56 6.56 4.85
N PRO A 53 -0.73 5.58 4.47
CA PRO A 53 0.42 5.17 5.27
C PRO A 53 1.44 6.31 5.34
N THR A 54 1.98 6.55 6.52
CA THR A 54 3.12 7.47 6.68
C THR A 54 4.37 6.89 6.02
N ILE A 55 5.37 7.72 5.74
CA ILE A 55 6.68 7.25 5.24
C ILE A 55 7.28 6.19 6.19
N GLU A 56 7.17 6.38 7.50
CA GLU A 56 7.60 5.38 8.48
C GLU A 56 6.88 4.03 8.29
N THR A 57 5.57 4.07 8.02
CA THR A 57 4.76 2.86 7.75
C THR A 57 5.22 2.17 6.48
N ILE A 58 5.50 2.92 5.41
CA ILE A 58 6.02 2.41 4.14
C ILE A 58 7.37 1.71 4.35
N LEU A 59 8.28 2.31 5.14
CA LEU A 59 9.57 1.69 5.47
C LEU A 59 9.40 0.40 6.29
N LYS A 60 8.45 0.38 7.23
CA LYS A 60 8.10 -0.84 7.97
C LYS A 60 7.56 -1.93 7.03
N MET A 61 6.73 -1.59 6.05
CA MET A 61 6.23 -2.53 5.03
C MET A 61 7.37 -3.08 4.19
N ALA A 62 8.22 -2.21 3.64
CA ALA A 62 9.38 -2.59 2.83
C ALA A 62 10.31 -3.55 3.61
N SER A 63 10.57 -3.25 4.88
CA SER A 63 11.35 -4.11 5.77
C SER A 63 10.66 -5.47 6.01
N ALA A 64 9.36 -5.47 6.29
CA ALA A 64 8.56 -6.69 6.50
C ALA A 64 8.58 -7.63 5.28
N PHE A 65 8.47 -7.08 4.07
CA PHE A 65 8.50 -7.84 2.83
C PHE A 65 9.92 -8.10 2.29
N LYS A 66 10.95 -7.52 2.94
CA LYS A 66 12.36 -7.56 2.54
C LYS A 66 12.59 -7.09 1.11
N ILE A 67 11.96 -5.98 0.74
CA ILE A 67 12.05 -5.36 -0.58
C ILE A 67 12.50 -3.90 -0.46
N PRO A 68 13.11 -3.31 -1.51
CA PRO A 68 13.31 -1.87 -1.59
C PRO A 68 11.97 -1.11 -1.53
N PRO A 69 11.87 0.05 -0.87
CA PRO A 69 10.61 0.81 -0.77
C PRO A 69 9.99 1.19 -2.12
N LYS A 70 10.80 1.38 -3.16
CA LYS A 70 10.32 1.68 -4.53
C LYS A 70 9.40 0.58 -5.08
N GLU A 71 9.61 -0.68 -4.68
CA GLU A 71 8.81 -1.81 -5.16
C GLU A 71 7.35 -1.68 -4.68
N LEU A 72 7.10 -1.01 -3.55
CA LEU A 72 5.73 -0.73 -3.06
C LEU A 72 4.97 0.25 -3.97
N PHE A 73 5.67 0.96 -4.86
CA PHE A 73 5.13 1.96 -5.77
C PHE A 73 5.32 1.59 -7.24
N ASP A 74 5.76 0.36 -7.53
CA ASP A 74 5.96 -0.11 -8.89
C ASP A 74 4.63 -0.58 -9.51
N PHE A 75 3.73 0.38 -9.72
CA PHE A 75 2.43 0.19 -10.36
C PHE A 75 2.08 1.38 -11.26
N GLU A 76 1.30 1.12 -12.30
CA GLU A 76 0.87 2.14 -13.25
C GLU A 76 -0.24 3.03 -12.66
N PHE A 77 -0.06 4.35 -12.76
CA PHE A 77 -1.07 5.34 -12.40
C PHE A 77 -0.99 6.57 -13.29
N ASP A 78 -2.06 6.84 -14.04
CA ASP A 78 -2.14 7.95 -15.00
C ASP A 78 -2.44 9.29 -14.31
N ILE A 79 -1.40 9.95 -13.82
CA ILE A 79 -1.52 11.24 -13.13
C ILE A 79 -2.00 12.38 -14.05
N GLU A 80 -1.78 12.28 -15.36
CA GLU A 80 -2.19 13.31 -16.33
C GLU A 80 -3.69 13.26 -16.60
N LYS A 81 -4.27 12.06 -16.60
CA LYS A 81 -5.72 11.84 -16.67
C LYS A 81 -6.42 12.25 -15.38
N TYR A 82 -5.85 11.95 -14.23
CA TYR A 82 -6.45 12.20 -12.91
C TYR A 82 -5.89 13.48 -12.27
N LYS A 83 -5.93 14.60 -13.00
CA LYS A 83 -5.40 15.90 -12.55
C LYS A 83 -5.87 16.26 -11.13
N ILE A 84 -4.90 16.65 -10.32
CA ILE A 84 -5.11 17.24 -9.00
C ILE A 84 -5.35 18.73 -9.22
N GLU A 85 -6.60 19.17 -9.15
CA GLU A 85 -6.92 20.59 -9.09
C GLU A 85 -6.55 21.09 -7.67
N GLU A 86 -5.75 22.18 -7.59
CA GLU A 86 -5.40 22.87 -6.34
C GLU A 86 -6.63 23.41 -5.59
#